data_AF-A0A433IBE5-F1
#
_entry.id   AF-A0A433IBE5-F1
#
_cell.length_a   1.000
_cell.length_b   1.000
_cell.length_c   1.000
_cell.angle_alpha   90.00
_cell.angle_beta   90.00
_cell.angle_gamma   90.00
#
_symmetry.space_group_name_H-M   'P 1'
#
loop_
_entity.id
_entity.type
_entity.pdbx_description
1 polymer ?
#
loop_
_entity_poly.entity_id
_entity_poly.type
_entity_poly.pdbx_seq_one_letter_code
_entity_poly.pdbx_strand_id
1 'polypeptide(L)'
;MSDVDPTVGNWYRNLDTGNDFEVVAFDEDAQTIEIQYFDGELEELDLDSWYDLPIEPIEAPEDWSGPFDEMEPDDLGYEEEEEFSDQDDLLSDRDED
;
A
#
# COMPACT_ATOMS: atom_id res chain seq x y z
N MET A 1 7.72 -3.08 -7.63
CA MET A 1 6.51 -3.81 -7.23
C MET A 1 6.64 -4.08 -5.76
N SER A 2 6.20 -3.09 -4.99
CA SER A 2 5.98 -3.24 -3.56
C SER A 2 4.66 -3.96 -3.36
N ASP A 3 4.64 -4.87 -2.38
CA ASP A 3 3.46 -5.68 -2.02
C ASP A 3 2.88 -5.19 -0.68
N VAL A 4 3.13 -3.92 -0.35
CA VAL A 4 2.80 -3.36 0.96
C VAL A 4 1.82 -2.21 0.82
N ASP A 5 0.77 -2.24 1.62
CA ASP A 5 -0.25 -1.19 1.64
C ASP A 5 0.24 0.06 2.38
N PRO A 6 -0.14 1.26 1.92
CA PRO A 6 0.15 2.50 2.61
C PRO A 6 -0.66 2.60 3.91
N THR A 7 0.01 2.48 5.05
CA THR A 7 -0.64 2.58 6.36
C THR A 7 -0.21 3.86 7.08
N VAL A 8 -1.19 4.71 7.38
CA VAL A 8 -0.94 5.95 8.14
C VAL A 8 -0.28 5.65 9.49
N GLY A 9 0.81 6.34 9.80
CA GLY A 9 1.66 6.16 10.97
C GLY A 9 2.76 5.09 10.81
N ASN A 10 2.83 4.39 9.68
CA ASN A 10 3.90 3.44 9.42
C ASN A 10 5.06 4.05 8.64
N TRP A 11 6.25 3.50 8.88
CA TRP A 11 7.50 3.91 8.25
C TRP A 11 7.89 2.96 7.13
N TYR A 12 8.41 3.54 6.05
CA TYR A 12 8.85 2.83 4.87
C TYR A 12 10.21 3.33 4.42
N ARG A 13 11.04 2.41 3.92
CA ARG A 13 12.36 2.69 3.34
C ARG A 13 12.30 2.50 1.83
N ASN A 14 12.71 3.50 1.07
CA ASN A 14 12.98 3.36 -0.36
C ASN A 14 14.30 2.62 -0.58
N LEU A 15 14.27 1.49 -1.29
CA LEU A 15 15.46 0.67 -1.56
C LEU A 15 16.35 1.20 -2.67
N ASP A 16 15.80 2.03 -3.57
CA ASP A 16 16.56 2.60 -4.69
C ASP A 16 17.42 3.78 -4.21
N THR A 17 16.81 4.66 -3.42
CA THR A 17 17.46 5.88 -2.93
C THR A 17 18.01 5.76 -1.50
N GLY A 18 17.49 4.82 -0.71
CA GLY A 18 17.85 4.65 0.69
C GLY A 18 17.19 5.64 1.65
N ASN A 19 16.12 6.34 1.24
CA ASN A 19 15.44 7.33 2.08
C ASN A 19 14.34 6.69 2.94
N ASP A 20 14.17 7.22 4.15
CA ASP A 20 13.09 6.87 5.08
C ASP A 20 11.98 7.91 5.06
N PHE A 21 10.74 7.45 5.08
CA PHE A 21 9.56 8.29 5.17
C PHE A 21 8.44 7.58 5.92
N GLU A 22 7.57 8.37 6.56
CA GLU A 22 6.35 7.91 7.24
C GLU A 22 5.13 8.26 6.40
N VAL A 23 4.13 7.38 6.30
CA VAL A 23 2.84 7.74 5.73
C VAL A 23 2.05 8.54 6.77
N VAL A 24 1.71 9.80 6.48
CA VAL A 24 0.97 10.67 7.41
C VAL A 24 -0.51 10.80 7.05
N ALA A 25 -0.88 10.52 5.80
CA ALA A 25 -2.26 10.44 5.37
C ALA A 25 -2.43 9.46 4.20
N PHE A 26 -3.61 8.86 4.11
CA PHE A 26 -4.03 8.02 3.00
C PHE A 26 -5.50 8.31 2.69
N ASP A 27 -5.81 8.59 1.43
CA ASP A 27 -7.16 8.86 0.94
C ASP A 27 -7.55 7.78 -0.08
N GLU A 28 -8.40 6.85 0.35
CA GLU A 28 -8.85 5.71 -0.46
C GLU A 28 -9.73 6.15 -1.64
N ASP A 29 -10.54 7.20 -1.46
CA ASP A 29 -11.42 7.74 -2.50
C ASP A 29 -10.62 8.42 -3.63
N ALA A 30 -9.58 9.18 -3.28
CA ALA A 30 -8.69 9.84 -4.24
C ALA A 30 -7.55 8.93 -4.72
N GLN A 31 -7.32 7.80 -4.04
CA GLN A 31 -6.17 6.91 -4.25
C GLN A 31 -4.83 7.65 -4.14
N THR A 32 -4.72 8.53 -3.14
CA THR A 32 -3.51 9.33 -2.88
C THR A 32 -2.98 9.09 -1.47
N ILE A 33 -1.66 9.13 -1.34
CA ILE A 33 -0.91 8.85 -0.12
C ILE A 33 -0.03 10.07 0.16
N GLU A 34 -0.09 10.61 1.36
CA GLU A 34 0.80 11.67 1.81
C GLU A 34 1.88 11.08 2.71
N ILE A 35 3.13 11.27 2.32
CA ILE A 35 4.31 10.82 3.05
C ILE A 35 5.09 12.00 3.63
N GLN A 36 5.73 11.79 4.78
CA GLN A 36 6.63 12.71 5.44
C GLN A 36 8.04 12.14 5.50
N TYR A 37 9.00 12.87 4.93
CA TYR A 37 10.42 12.55 5.06
C TYR A 37 10.97 12.98 6.42
N PHE A 38 12.11 12.41 6.83
CA PHE A 38 12.81 12.76 8.07
C PHE A 38 13.13 14.26 8.22
N ASP A 39 13.33 14.99 7.11
CA ASP A 39 13.58 16.45 7.13
C ASP A 39 12.31 17.28 7.41
N GLY A 40 11.13 16.63 7.44
CA GLY A 40 9.81 17.27 7.60
C GLY A 40 9.18 17.70 6.28
N GLU A 41 9.74 17.33 5.14
CA GLU A 41 9.11 17.52 3.83
C GLU A 41 7.93 16.57 3.66
N LEU A 42 6.81 17.11 3.17
CA LEU A 42 5.61 16.37 2.81
C LEU A 42 5.58 16.17 1.30
N GLU A 43 5.26 14.95 0.86
CA GLU A 43 5.10 14.60 -0.54
C GLU A 43 3.82 13.78 -0.72
N GLU A 44 3.08 14.10 -1.78
CA GLU A 44 1.88 13.37 -2.18
C GLU A 44 2.25 12.40 -3.31
N LEU A 45 1.84 11.15 -3.17
CA LEU A 45 2.06 10.07 -4.12
C LEU A 45 0.72 9.41 -4.50
N ASP A 46 0.56 9.09 -5.77
CA ASP A 46 -0.56 8.26 -6.21
C ASP A 46 -0.36 6.80 -5.79
N LEU A 47 -1.47 6.09 -5.55
CA LEU A 47 -1.46 4.67 -5.19
C LEU A 47 -0.74 3.79 -6.23
N ASP A 48 -0.89 4.11 -7.52
CA ASP A 48 -0.16 3.43 -8.62
C ASP A 48 1.36 3.61 -8.49
N SER A 49 1.80 4.84 -8.17
CA SER A 49 3.22 5.14 -7.98
C SER A 49 3.78 4.43 -6.75
N TRP A 50 2.99 4.31 -5.69
CA TRP A 50 3.36 3.57 -4.49
C TRP A 50 3.69 2.10 -4.76
N TYR A 51 2.86 1.41 -5.56
CA TYR A 51 3.09 0.01 -5.93
C TYR A 51 4.26 -0.16 -6.90
N ASP A 52 4.55 0.83 -7.75
CA ASP A 52 5.71 0.78 -8.65
C ASP A 52 7.04 0.97 -7.89
N LEU A 53 7.03 1.82 -6.85
CA LEU A 53 8.21 2.12 -6.03
C LEU A 53 8.77 0.86 -5.35
N PRO A 54 10.11 0.72 -5.23
CA PRO A 54 10.75 -0.33 -4.47
C PRO A 54 10.90 0.09 -3.00
N ILE A 55 9.90 -0.17 -2.18
CA ILE A 55 9.84 0.24 -0.77
C ILE A 55 9.63 -0.96 0.15
N GLU A 56 10.13 -0.87 1.38
CA GLU A 56 9.96 -1.90 2.41
C GLU A 56 9.42 -1.25 3.69
N PRO A 57 8.43 -1.87 4.36
CA PRO A 57 7.98 -1.42 5.67
C PRO A 57 9.12 -1.65 6.67
N ILE A 58 9.41 -0.61 7.44
CA ILE A 58 10.43 -0.66 8.48
C ILE A 58 9.81 -0.29 9.82
N GLU A 59 10.39 -0.80 10.90
CA GLU A 59 10.09 -0.26 12.21
C GLU A 59 10.57 1.19 12.27
N ALA A 60 9.78 2.05 12.93
CA ALA A 60 10.17 3.43 13.18
C ALA A 60 11.57 3.43 13.85
N PRO A 61 12.51 4.29 13.42
CA PRO A 61 13.81 4.36 14.06
C PRO A 61 13.62 4.69 15.55
N GLU A 62 14.37 4.00 16.43
CA GLU A 62 14.25 4.05 17.90
C GLU A 62 14.27 5.48 18.53
N ASP A 63 14.61 6.51 17.76
CA ASP A 63 14.72 7.90 18.19
C ASP A 63 13.51 8.77 17.77
N TRP A 64 12.62 8.29 16.90
CA TRP A 64 11.45 9.06 16.40
C TRP A 64 10.13 8.71 17.08
N SER A 65 10.00 7.49 17.60
CA SER A 65 8.87 7.10 18.44
C SER A 65 9.12 7.54 19.87
N GLY A 66 8.64 8.74 20.22
CA GLY A 66 8.34 9.06 21.61
C GLY A 66 7.44 7.96 22.21
N PRO A 67 7.34 7.83 23.55
CA PRO A 67 6.94 6.62 24.28
C PRO A 67 5.46 6.17 24.12
N PHE A 68 4.87 6.17 22.92
CA PHE A 68 3.44 6.00 22.74
C PHE A 68 2.96 5.03 21.67
N ASP A 69 3.78 4.43 20.81
CA ASP A 69 3.21 3.58 19.75
C ASP A 69 3.83 2.17 19.69
N GLU A 70 3.22 1.28 20.48
CA GLU A 70 3.26 -0.19 20.35
C GLU A 70 1.98 -0.66 19.62
N MET A 71 1.68 -0.15 18.42
CA MET A 71 0.68 -0.78 17.56
C MET A 71 1.39 -1.54 16.46
N GLU A 72 1.62 -2.82 16.72
CA GLU A 72 1.85 -3.83 15.68
C GLU A 72 0.59 -3.91 14.81
N PRO A 73 0.63 -3.58 13.50
CA PRO A 73 -0.38 -4.03 12.56
C PRO A 73 0.15 -5.30 11.87
N ASP A 74 0.40 -6.35 12.66
CA ASP A 74 0.54 -7.72 12.17
C ASP A 74 -0.86 -8.24 11.76
N ASP A 75 -1.62 -7.49 10.94
CA ASP A 75 -2.94 -7.89 10.45
C ASP A 75 -3.49 -6.90 9.39
N LEU A 76 -3.03 -6.93 8.14
CA LEU A 76 -3.87 -6.56 7.00
C LEU A 76 -3.59 -7.50 5.84
N GLY A 77 -4.01 -8.75 6.03
CA GLY A 77 -4.25 -9.64 4.91
C GLY A 77 -5.48 -9.15 4.14
N TYR A 78 -5.25 -8.57 2.96
CA TYR A 78 -6.26 -8.51 1.91
C TYR A 78 -5.63 -9.02 0.63
N GLU A 79 -5.58 -10.36 0.54
CA GLU A 79 -5.78 -11.06 -0.72
C GLU A 79 -7.13 -10.59 -1.29
N GLU A 80 -7.16 -9.50 -2.03
CA GLU A 80 -8.36 -9.10 -2.77
C GLU A 80 -8.03 -8.80 -4.24
N GLU A 81 -7.51 -9.82 -4.93
CA GLU A 81 -7.85 -9.96 -6.35
C GLU A 81 -9.31 -10.45 -6.42
N GLU A 82 -10.24 -9.50 -6.37
CA GLU A 82 -11.65 -9.71 -6.74
C GLU A 82 -11.76 -10.10 -8.23
N GLU A 83 -11.59 -11.38 -8.56
CA GLU A 83 -11.96 -11.90 -9.88
C GLU A 83 -13.30 -12.65 -9.80
N PHE A 84 -14.36 -11.95 -9.37
CA PHE A 84 -15.75 -12.41 -9.49
C PHE A 84 -16.57 -11.53 -10.44
N SER A 85 -16.65 -11.95 -11.71
CA SER A 85 -17.82 -11.89 -12.63
C SER A 85 -17.29 -12.00 -14.07
N ASP A 86 -17.80 -12.81 -14.99
CA ASP A 86 -19.19 -13.21 -15.22
C ASP A 86 -19.26 -14.63 -15.81
N GLN A 87 -20.15 -15.44 -15.26
CA GLN A 87 -20.71 -16.61 -15.91
C GLN A 87 -21.70 -16.12 -17.00
N ASP A 88 -21.24 -15.83 -18.22
CA ASP A 88 -22.17 -15.66 -19.35
C ASP A 88 -21.45 -15.81 -20.71
N ASP A 89 -21.10 -17.04 -21.11
CA ASP A 89 -21.02 -17.36 -22.54
C ASP A 89 -21.60 -18.76 -22.80
N LEU A 90 -22.93 -18.78 -22.75
CA LEU A 90 -23.78 -19.31 -23.81
C LEU A 90 -23.76 -20.83 -24.09
N LEU A 91 -24.59 -21.53 -23.33
CA LEU A 91 -25.40 -22.62 -23.86
C LEU A 91 -26.30 -22.10 -25.00
N SER A 92 -25.90 -22.30 -26.27
CA SER A 92 -26.79 -22.52 -27.43
C SER A 92 -25.91 -22.91 -28.62
N ASP A 93 -25.81 -24.18 -29.02
CA ASP A 93 -26.69 -24.85 -30.00
C ASP A 93 -26.33 -26.35 -29.93
N ARG A 94 -27.20 -27.34 -29.65
CA ARG A 94 -28.18 -27.89 -30.62
C ARG A 94 -27.51 -28.01 -31.99
N ASP A 95 -26.97 -29.14 -32.40
CA ASP A 95 -27.73 -30.25 -32.97
C ASP A 95 -26.83 -31.47 -33.20
N GLU A 96 -27.50 -32.60 -33.30
CA GLU A 96 -27.02 -33.97 -33.42
C GLU A 96 -26.73 -34.32 -34.90
N ASP A 97 -25.61 -35.01 -35.19
CA ASP A 97 -25.47 -35.95 -36.33
C ASP A 97 -24.38 -37.02 -36.05
#